data_AF-A0A182I0Z5-F1
#
_entry.id   AF-A0A182I0Z5-F1
#
_cell.length_a   1.000
_cell.length_b   1.000
_cell.length_c   1.000
_cell.angle_alpha   90.00
_cell.angle_beta   90.00
_cell.angle_gamma   90.00
#
_symmetry.space_group_name_H-M   'P 1'
#
loop_
_entity.id
_entity.type
_entity.pdbx_description
1 polymer ?
#
loop_
_entity_poly.entity_id
_entity_poly.type
_entity_poly.pdbx_seq_one_letter_code
_entity_poly.pdbx_strand_id
1 'polypeptide(L)'
;MQNNMKYPKLKLLLDVATRWNSTYYMLERFYPNQELIISTLALLRFEYELNEAEWLIMKKASDILKIFDVVTTEMSVEENVTVSKFLVNKCFLRQETLNEVNGIY
;
A
#
# COMPACT_ATOMS: atom_id res chain seq x y z
N MET A 1 -4.04 7.15 23.13
CA MET A 1 -2.64 7.19 22.67
C MET A 1 -2.47 8.04 21.41
N GLN A 2 -3.19 7.78 20.32
CA GLN A 2 -3.08 8.57 19.08
C GLN A 2 -3.36 10.09 19.27
N ASN A 3 -4.30 10.46 20.15
CA ASN A 3 -4.58 11.87 20.51
C ASN A 3 -3.37 12.62 21.14
N ASN A 4 -2.42 11.90 21.72
CA ASN A 4 -1.30 12.50 22.46
C ASN A 4 -0.01 12.60 21.64
N MET A 5 0.03 12.00 20.44
CA MET A 5 1.26 11.89 19.63
C MET A 5 1.28 12.81 18.39
N LYS A 6 0.33 13.74 18.23
CA LYS A 6 0.22 14.66 17.07
C LYS A 6 0.14 14.01 15.68
N TYR A 7 0.07 12.68 15.58
CA TYR A 7 -0.08 11.97 14.31
C TYR A 7 -1.49 12.13 13.71
N PRO A 8 -1.62 12.20 12.36
CA PRO A 8 -2.92 12.19 11.70
C PRO A 8 -3.70 10.92 12.09
N LYS A 9 -5.01 11.07 12.33
CA LYS A 9 -5.90 9.97 12.74
C LYS A 9 -6.22 9.04 11.57
N LEU A 10 -5.23 8.28 11.12
CA LEU A 10 -5.42 7.21 10.15
C LEU A 10 -5.81 5.94 10.90
N LYS A 11 -7.06 5.51 10.73
CA LYS A 11 -7.50 4.19 11.20
C LYS A 11 -6.86 3.12 10.32
N LEU A 12 -6.33 2.06 10.93
CA LEU A 12 -5.92 0.87 10.20
C LEU A 12 -7.08 0.34 9.37
N LEU A 13 -6.77 -0.10 8.16
CA LEU A 13 -7.71 -0.80 7.29
C LEU A 13 -7.34 -2.28 7.32
N LEU A 14 -8.36 -3.13 7.23
CA LEU A 14 -8.16 -4.55 7.03
C LEU A 14 -8.21 -4.86 5.53
N ASP A 15 -7.44 -5.86 5.14
CA ASP A 15 -7.52 -6.46 3.83
C ASP A 15 -8.90 -7.11 3.62
N VAL A 16 -9.45 -6.98 2.41
CA VAL A 16 -10.76 -7.50 2.04
C VAL A 16 -10.65 -8.19 0.70
N ALA A 17 -10.65 -9.52 0.69
CA ALA A 17 -10.38 -10.34 -0.49
C ALA A 17 -11.23 -9.99 -1.75
N THR A 18 -12.46 -9.49 -1.56
CA THR A 18 -13.36 -9.10 -2.67
C THR A 18 -13.10 -7.69 -3.22
N ARG A 19 -12.30 -6.88 -2.53
CA ARG A 19 -11.94 -5.51 -2.94
C ARG A 19 -10.49 -5.52 -3.43
N TRP A 20 -10.31 -5.45 -4.74
CA TRP A 20 -9.05 -5.70 -5.44
C TRP A 20 -7.84 -4.92 -4.90
N ASN A 21 -8.03 -3.65 -4.52
CA ASN A 21 -6.93 -2.80 -4.02
C ASN A 21 -6.89 -2.69 -2.49
N SER A 22 -7.61 -3.56 -1.76
CA SER A 22 -7.69 -3.47 -0.29
C SER A 22 -6.35 -3.73 0.40
N THR A 23 -5.53 -4.64 -0.13
CA THR A 23 -4.18 -4.90 0.39
C THR A 23 -3.31 -3.64 0.29
N TYR A 24 -3.36 -2.94 -0.85
CA TYR A 24 -2.66 -1.66 -1.02
C TYR A 24 -3.09 -0.65 0.04
N TYR A 25 -4.40 -0.40 0.20
CA TYR A 25 -4.91 0.57 1.17
C TYR A 25 -4.62 0.18 2.62
N MET A 26 -4.56 -1.12 2.93
CA MET A 26 -4.11 -1.60 4.23
C MET A 26 -2.65 -1.22 4.47
N LEU A 27 -1.75 -1.55 3.53
CA LEU A 27 -0.31 -1.28 3.69
C LEU A 27 0.01 0.21 3.73
N GLU A 28 -0.64 1.01 2.89
CA GLU A 28 -0.48 2.47 2.84
C GLU A 28 -0.84 3.14 4.18
N ARG A 29 -1.75 2.54 4.96
CA ARG A 29 -2.07 3.01 6.31
C ARG A 29 -1.26 2.35 7.40
N PHE A 30 -0.89 1.09 7.24
CA PHE A 30 -0.16 0.35 8.26
C PHE A 30 1.27 0.88 8.39
N TYR A 31 1.98 1.07 7.28
CA TYR A 31 3.39 1.47 7.28
C TYR A 31 3.65 2.82 7.97
N PRO A 32 2.92 3.93 7.67
CA PRO A 32 3.14 5.21 8.37
C PRO A 32 2.77 5.20 9.85
N ASN A 33 1.97 4.22 10.31
CA ASN A 33 1.57 4.08 11.71
C ASN A 33 2.47 3.10 12.48
N GLN A 34 3.62 2.69 11.94
CA GLN A 34 4.55 1.75 12.56
C GLN A 34 4.82 2.04 14.04
N GLU A 35 5.20 3.27 14.39
CA GLU A 35 5.50 3.66 15.79
C GLU A 35 4.31 3.44 16.72
N LEU A 36 3.10 3.82 16.27
CA LEU A 36 1.87 3.66 17.03
C LEU A 36 1.50 2.18 17.20
N ILE A 37 1.68 1.38 16.16
CA ILE A 37 1.42 -0.06 16.18
C ILE A 37 2.36 -0.74 17.15
N ILE A 38 3.68 -0.51 17.02
CA ILE A 38 4.70 -1.08 17.91
C ILE A 38 4.42 -0.69 19.36
N SER A 39 4.16 0.59 19.62
CA SER A 39 3.83 1.08 20.96
C SER A 39 2.61 0.37 21.55
N THR A 40 1.57 0.15 20.73
CA THR A 40 0.33 -0.50 21.16
C THR A 40 0.54 -2.00 21.39
N LEU A 41 1.28 -2.69 20.52
CA LEU A 41 1.60 -4.10 20.68
C LEU A 41 2.42 -4.37 21.94
N ALA A 42 3.41 -3.52 22.23
CA ALA A 42 4.21 -3.59 23.45
C ALA A 42 3.34 -3.47 24.72
N LEU A 43 2.37 -2.55 24.72
CA LEU A 43 1.41 -2.38 25.83
C LEU A 43 0.48 -3.58 26.00
N LEU A 44 0.08 -4.19 24.89
CA LEU A 44 -0.73 -5.42 24.88
C LEU A 44 0.10 -6.67 25.22
N ARG A 45 1.42 -6.54 25.42
CA ARG A 45 2.35 -7.64 25.65
C ARG A 45 2.27 -8.69 24.54
N PHE A 46 2.10 -8.22 23.31
CA PHE A 46 2.08 -9.10 22.15
C PHE A 46 3.52 -9.57 21.86
N GLU A 47 3.71 -10.87 21.69
CA GLU A 47 5.05 -11.47 21.60
C GLU A 47 5.67 -11.40 20.19
N TYR A 48 4.90 -10.96 19.20
CA TYR A 48 5.36 -10.88 17.82
C TYR A 48 5.59 -9.42 17.40
N GLU A 49 6.82 -9.15 16.98
CA GLU A 49 7.23 -7.86 16.42
C GLU A 49 7.72 -8.06 14.99
N LEU A 50 7.31 -7.15 14.10
CA LEU A 50 7.81 -7.10 12.74
C LEU A 50 9.25 -6.58 12.76
N ASN A 51 10.17 -7.31 12.13
CA ASN A 51 11.56 -6.89 11.98
C ASN A 51 11.72 -5.85 10.87
N GLU A 52 12.89 -5.21 10.80
CA GLU A 52 13.18 -4.16 9.82
C GLU A 52 13.03 -4.62 8.36
N ALA A 53 13.38 -5.88 8.08
CA ALA A 53 13.23 -6.43 6.73
C ALA A 53 11.76 -6.59 6.33
N GLU A 54 10.88 -7.00 7.25
CA GLU A 54 9.44 -7.11 7.02
C GLU A 54 8.81 -5.72 6.78
N TRP A 55 9.22 -4.70 7.54
CA TRP A 55 8.81 -3.32 7.27
C TRP A 55 9.28 -2.80 5.91
N LEU A 56 10.52 -3.14 5.52
CA LEU A 56 11.06 -2.78 4.21
C LEU A 56 10.32 -3.47 3.06
N ILE A 57 10.03 -4.76 3.20
CA ILE A 57 9.24 -5.53 2.23
C ILE A 57 7.86 -4.91 2.09
N MET A 58 7.22 -4.54 3.20
CA MET A 58 5.90 -3.91 3.19
C MET A 58 5.89 -2.59 2.43
N LYS A 59 6.91 -1.74 2.63
CA LYS A 59 7.07 -0.49 1.89
C LYS A 59 7.19 -0.75 0.39
N LYS A 60 8.12 -1.63 -0.01
CA LYS A 60 8.34 -1.98 -1.42
C LYS A 60 7.08 -2.59 -2.07
N ALA A 61 6.38 -3.45 -1.35
CA ALA A 61 5.11 -4.01 -1.81
C ALA A 61 4.05 -2.91 -2.00
N SER A 62 3.96 -1.95 -1.06
CA SER A 62 3.06 -0.81 -1.18
C SER A 62 3.39 0.06 -2.40
N ASP A 63 4.67 0.31 -2.68
CA ASP A 63 5.11 1.11 -3.83
C ASP A 63 4.73 0.43 -5.16
N ILE A 64 4.94 -0.88 -5.27
CA ILE A 64 4.50 -1.66 -6.44
C ILE A 64 2.98 -1.66 -6.59
N LEU A 65 2.24 -1.92 -5.50
CA LEU A 65 0.78 -2.01 -5.53
C LEU A 65 0.13 -0.67 -5.87
N LYS A 66 0.74 0.46 -5.51
CA LYS A 66 0.28 1.80 -5.88
C LYS A 66 0.15 1.98 -7.38
N ILE A 67 1.10 1.45 -8.15
CA ILE A 67 1.10 1.53 -9.62
C ILE A 67 -0.17 0.86 -10.17
N PHE A 68 -0.55 -0.30 -9.62
CA PHE A 68 -1.77 -0.99 -10.00
C PHE A 68 -3.03 -0.27 -9.54
N ASP A 69 -3.03 0.33 -8.35
CA ASP A 69 -4.17 1.12 -7.85
C ASP A 69 -4.48 2.31 -8.77
N VAL A 70 -3.45 3.06 -9.20
CA VAL A 70 -3.60 4.18 -10.14
C VAL A 70 -4.22 3.72 -11.45
N VAL A 71 -3.68 2.65 -12.04
CA VAL A 71 -4.16 2.15 -13.34
C VAL A 71 -5.56 1.56 -13.26
N THR A 72 -5.85 0.77 -12.24
CA THR A 72 -7.17 0.14 -12.06
C THR A 72 -8.24 1.17 -11.73
N THR A 73 -7.91 2.20 -10.95
CA THR A 73 -8.82 3.32 -10.65
C THR A 73 -9.16 4.08 -11.93
N GLU A 74 -8.16 4.47 -12.74
CA GLU A 74 -8.38 5.15 -14.03
C GLU A 74 -9.20 4.30 -15.00
N MET A 75 -8.93 2.98 -15.07
CA MET A 75 -9.68 2.06 -15.92
C MET A 75 -11.11 1.81 -15.46
N SER A 76 -11.40 1.99 -14.17
CA SER A 76 -12.75 1.80 -13.61
C SER A 76 -13.65 3.02 -13.81
N VAL A 77 -13.13 4.11 -14.36
CA VAL A 77 -13.93 5.30 -14.71
C VAL A 77 -14.72 5.04 -15.99
N GLU A 78 -16.05 5.03 -15.90
CA GLU A 78 -16.95 4.73 -17.02
C GLU A 78 -17.03 5.85 -18.08
N GLU A 79 -16.59 7.06 -17.76
CA GLU A 79 -16.77 8.24 -18.62
C GLU A 79 -15.79 8.33 -19.82
N ASN A 80 -14.83 7.41 -19.96
CA ASN A 80 -13.79 7.51 -21.00
C ASN A 80 -13.59 6.21 -21.80
N VAL A 81 -13.18 6.34 -23.08
CA VAL A 81 -12.88 5.21 -23.98
C VAL A 81 -11.78 4.32 -23.38
N THR A 82 -12.18 3.17 -22.85
CA THR A 82 -11.35 2.32 -21.98
C THR A 82 -10.37 1.44 -22.75
N VAL A 83 -10.72 1.02 -23.98
CA VAL A 83 -9.95 0.03 -24.76
C VAL A 83 -8.65 0.60 -25.34
N SER A 84 -8.67 1.83 -25.84
CA SER A 84 -7.44 2.49 -26.33
C SER A 84 -6.48 2.83 -25.17
N LYS A 85 -7.03 3.22 -24.02
CA LYS A 85 -6.27 3.44 -22.77
C LYS A 85 -5.65 2.15 -22.22
N PHE A 86 -6.30 1.00 -22.40
CA PHE A 86 -5.78 -0.29 -21.92
C PHE A 86 -4.37 -0.61 -22.45
N LEU A 87 -4.13 -0.39 -23.74
CA LEU A 87 -2.80 -0.66 -24.33
C LEU A 87 -1.72 0.27 -23.75
N VAL A 88 -2.05 1.55 -23.57
CA VAL A 88 -1.15 2.54 -22.96
C VAL A 88 -0.86 2.17 -21.51
N ASN A 89 -1.88 1.85 -20.74
CA ASN A 89 -1.77 1.43 -19.34
C ASN A 89 -0.96 0.13 -19.18
N LYS A 90 -1.09 -0.83 -20.10
CA LYS A 90 -0.26 -2.05 -20.10
C LYS A 90 1.23 -1.72 -20.25
N CYS A 91 1.59 -0.84 -21.19
CA CYS A 91 2.98 -0.43 -21.38
C CYS A 91 3.51 0.35 -20.17
N PHE A 92 2.69 1.26 -19.63
CA PHE A 92 3.01 2.02 -18.41
C PHE A 92 3.24 1.10 -17.20
N LEU A 93 2.32 0.18 -16.91
CA LEU A 93 2.46 -0.81 -15.82
C LEU A 93 3.77 -1.58 -15.94
N ARG A 94 4.09 -2.08 -17.14
CA ARG A 94 5.33 -2.83 -17.35
C ARG A 94 6.57 -1.97 -17.10
N GLN A 95 6.57 -0.72 -17.54
CA GLN A 95 7.70 0.18 -17.38
C GLN A 95 7.92 0.56 -15.90
N GLU A 96 6.87 1.01 -15.22
CA GLU A 96 6.96 1.46 -13.83
C GLU A 96 7.29 0.31 -12.87
N THR A 97 6.69 -0.87 -13.07
CA THR A 97 7.04 -2.06 -12.25
C THR A 97 8.48 -2.50 -12.47
N LEU A 98 9.00 -2.44 -13.70
CA LEU A 98 10.40 -2.72 -13.97
C LEU A 98 11.33 -1.68 -13.34
N ASN A 99 10.95 -0.40 -13.35
CA ASN A 99 11.72 0.67 -12.70
C ASN A 99 11.82 0.44 -11.20
N GLU A 100 10.71 0.13 -10.53
CA GLU A 100 10.69 -0.18 -9.10
C GLU A 100 11.50 -1.43 -8.77
N VAL A 101 11.38 -2.51 -9.58
CA VAL A 101 12.15 -3.75 -9.36
C VAL A 101 13.65 -3.56 -9.60
N ASN A 102 14.03 -2.78 -10.62
CA ASN A 102 15.44 -2.53 -10.94
C ASN A 102 16.09 -1.50 -10.00
N GLY A 103 15.32 -0.57 -9.43
CA GLY A 103 15.79 0.38 -8.42
C GLY A 103 16.05 -0.24 -7.04
N ILE A 104 15.80 -1.54 -6.87
CA ILE A 104 16.05 -2.30 -5.65
C ILE A 104 17.51 -2.83 -5.57
N TYR A 105 18.28 -2.77 -6.67
CA TYR A 105 19.68 -3.20 -6.75
C TYR A 105 20.69 -2.05 -6.72
#